data_AF-A0A3L7U8J1-F1
#
_entry.id   AF-A0A3L7U8J1-F1
#
_cell.length_a   1.000
_cell.length_b   1.000
_cell.length_c   1.000
_cell.angle_alpha   90.00
_cell.angle_beta   90.00
_cell.angle_gamma   90.00
#
_symmetry.space_group_name_H-M   'P 1'
#
loop_
_entity.id
_entity.type
_entity.pdbx_description
1 polymer ?
#
loop_
_entity_poly.entity_id
_entity_poly.type
_entity_poly.pdbx_seq_one_letter_code
_entity_poly.pdbx_strand_id
1 'polypeptide(L)'
;MGGGGQGGGGGFFSIPPERTVRVPYVSACLNHGKPDPSARLEYKLVPVDKYTDDKVLAELIRMVGTGRVNQHSAQAAIWTRTDNMSWQELAAKHVRGILSVEYYFNSKNIQEGQLLMATAEGHVREKSGETEKSKSNEAGSPRIR
;
A
#
# COMPACT_ATOMS: atom_id res chain seq x y z
N MET A 1 -45.76 -19.22 10.30
CA MET A 1 -45.87 -17.87 9.68
C MET A 1 -44.56 -17.17 9.97
N GLY A 2 -43.55 -17.30 9.12
CA GLY A 2 -43.29 -16.42 7.97
C GLY A 2 -42.31 -15.34 8.46
N GLY A 3 -41.01 -15.40 8.20
CA GLY A 3 -40.38 -15.51 6.89
C GLY A 3 -39.95 -14.10 6.49
N GLY A 4 -38.64 -13.83 6.47
CA GLY A 4 -38.14 -12.51 6.11
C GLY A 4 -36.65 -12.37 6.38
N GLY A 5 -35.83 -13.12 5.64
CA GLY A 5 -34.39 -12.88 5.57
C GLY A 5 -34.14 -11.49 5.00
N GLN A 6 -33.48 -10.63 5.78
CA GLN A 6 -32.98 -9.36 5.28
C GLN A 6 -31.50 -9.54 4.95
N GLY A 7 -31.27 -10.04 3.73
CA GLY A 7 -29.97 -9.99 3.08
C GLY A 7 -29.59 -8.53 2.84
N GLY A 8 -28.79 -7.96 3.75
CA GLY A 8 -28.19 -6.64 3.61
C GLY A 8 -26.95 -6.69 2.72
N GLY A 9 -27.12 -7.06 1.45
CA GLY A 9 -26.10 -6.92 0.41
C GLY A 9 -26.01 -5.47 -0.07
N GLY A 10 -25.81 -4.52 0.84
CA GLY A 10 -25.62 -3.10 0.51
C GLY A 10 -24.18 -2.87 0.09
N GLY A 11 -23.88 -2.96 -1.21
CA GLY A 11 -22.56 -2.68 -1.75
C GLY A 11 -22.07 -1.29 -1.33
N PHE A 12 -20.86 -1.25 -0.76
CA PHE A 12 -20.16 -0.08 -0.18
C PHE A 12 -19.86 1.06 -1.18
N PHE A 13 -20.37 0.99 -2.41
CA PHE A 13 -20.04 1.85 -3.56
C PHE A 13 -21.27 2.29 -4.37
N SER A 14 -22.41 2.53 -3.73
CA SER A 14 -23.54 3.19 -4.41
C SER A 14 -23.38 4.72 -4.32
N ILE A 15 -22.47 5.28 -5.13
CA ILE A 15 -22.37 6.75 -5.32
C ILE A 15 -23.39 7.11 -6.40
N PRO A 16 -24.45 7.89 -6.09
CA PRO A 16 -25.43 8.25 -7.10
C PRO A 16 -24.77 9.03 -8.24
N PRO A 17 -25.28 8.92 -9.48
CA PRO A 17 -24.80 9.74 -10.59
C PRO A 17 -24.76 11.22 -10.20
N GLU A 18 -23.70 11.92 -10.64
CA GLU A 18 -23.49 13.35 -10.40
C GLU A 18 -23.35 13.78 -8.92
N ARG A 19 -23.20 12.82 -7.99
CA ARG A 19 -22.94 13.13 -6.58
C ARG A 19 -21.47 12.93 -6.24
N THR A 20 -20.91 13.90 -5.54
CA THR A 20 -19.56 13.80 -4.97
C THR A 20 -19.65 13.26 -3.55
N VAL A 21 -18.82 12.27 -3.24
CA VAL A 21 -18.64 11.76 -1.88
C VAL A 21 -17.22 12.02 -1.42
N ARG A 22 -17.05 12.23 -0.11
CA ARG A 22 -15.73 12.38 0.52
C ARG A 22 -15.39 11.07 1.21
N VAL A 23 -14.41 10.35 0.67
CA VAL A 23 -13.96 9.07 1.20
C VAL A 23 -12.67 9.30 1.98
N PRO A 24 -12.61 9.03 3.30
CA PRO A 24 -11.35 9.02 4.01
C PRO A 24 -10.52 7.80 3.55
N TYR A 25 -9.25 8.03 3.26
CA TYR A 25 -8.31 6.97 2.89
C TYR A 25 -6.94 7.25 3.49
N VAL A 26 -6.20 6.18 3.77
CA VAL A 26 -4.79 6.27 4.17
C VAL A 26 -3.96 6.37 2.90
N SER A 27 -3.03 7.31 2.85
CA SER A 27 -2.17 7.54 1.69
C SER A 27 -0.72 7.75 2.10
N ALA A 28 0.21 7.34 1.24
CA ALA A 28 1.63 7.64 1.40
C ALA A 28 2.20 8.14 0.07
N CYS A 29 3.20 9.02 0.16
CA CYS A 29 3.94 9.53 -0.98
C CYS A 29 4.86 8.44 -1.54
N LEU A 30 4.80 8.21 -2.85
CA LEU A 30 5.62 7.17 -3.50
C LEU A 30 7.05 7.63 -3.79
N ASN A 31 7.30 8.93 -3.87
CA ASN A 31 8.63 9.45 -4.10
C ASN A 31 8.93 10.55 -3.08
N HIS A 32 10.16 10.58 -2.62
CA HIS A 32 10.63 11.65 -1.75
C HIS A 32 10.90 12.92 -2.55
N GLY A 33 10.73 14.09 -1.91
CA GLY A 33 11.10 15.39 -2.49
C GLY A 33 10.16 15.93 -3.58
N LYS A 34 9.09 15.21 -3.92
CA LYS A 34 8.04 15.75 -4.80
C LYS A 34 7.26 16.86 -4.08
N PRO A 35 6.77 17.87 -4.82
CA PRO A 35 5.98 18.94 -4.24
C PRO A 35 4.72 18.39 -3.58
N ASP A 36 4.30 19.06 -2.51
CA ASP A 36 3.10 18.69 -1.76
C ASP A 36 1.87 18.69 -2.68
N PRO A 37 0.93 17.76 -2.45
CA PRO A 37 -0.30 17.71 -3.22
C PRO A 37 -1.10 19.01 -3.03
N SER A 38 -1.59 19.57 -4.13
CA SER A 38 -2.40 20.79 -4.11
C SER A 38 -3.62 20.62 -5.01
N ALA A 39 -4.71 21.30 -4.67
CA ALA A 39 -5.96 21.23 -5.43
C ALA A 39 -5.86 21.77 -6.87
N ARG A 40 -4.74 22.40 -7.24
CA ARG A 40 -4.48 22.90 -8.60
C ARG A 40 -3.90 21.84 -9.53
N LEU A 41 -3.44 20.71 -8.98
CA LEU A 41 -2.88 19.62 -9.77
C LEU A 41 -4.01 18.72 -10.29
N GLU A 42 -3.85 18.27 -11.53
CA GLU A 42 -4.73 17.26 -12.11
C GLU A 42 -4.27 15.86 -11.64
N TYR A 43 -5.18 15.12 -11.02
CA TYR A 43 -4.91 13.79 -10.48
C TYR A 43 -5.63 12.73 -11.31
N LYS A 44 -4.92 11.64 -11.62
CA LYS A 44 -5.49 10.45 -12.26
C LYS A 44 -5.33 9.24 -11.35
N LEU A 45 -6.36 8.40 -11.30
CA LEU A 45 -6.26 7.08 -10.68
C LEU A 45 -5.52 6.15 -11.63
N VAL A 46 -4.46 5.51 -11.13
CA VAL A 46 -3.63 4.60 -11.91
C VAL A 46 -3.65 3.22 -11.24
N PRO A 47 -3.97 2.14 -11.97
CA PRO A 47 -3.82 0.79 -11.46
C PRO A 47 -2.38 0.50 -11.04
N VAL A 48 -2.18 -0.23 -9.94
CA VAL A 48 -0.85 -0.49 -9.36
C VAL A 48 0.07 -1.18 -10.37
N ASP A 49 -0.47 -2.15 -11.10
CA ASP A 49 0.19 -2.91 -12.17
C ASP A 49 0.64 -2.05 -13.35
N LYS A 50 0.04 -0.88 -13.57
CA LYS A 50 0.48 0.09 -14.59
C LYS A 50 1.50 1.09 -14.06
N TYR A 51 1.70 1.16 -12.75
CA TYR A 51 2.60 2.11 -12.13
C TYR A 51 3.98 1.52 -11.85
N THR A 52 4.05 0.26 -11.39
CA THR A 52 5.32 -0.38 -11.02
C THR A 52 5.31 -1.88 -11.28
N ASP A 53 6.44 -2.40 -11.78
CA ASP A 53 6.70 -3.84 -11.89
C ASP A 53 7.34 -4.42 -10.61
N ASP A 54 7.70 -3.58 -9.64
CA ASP A 54 8.28 -4.02 -8.38
C ASP A 54 7.19 -4.64 -7.50
N LYS A 55 7.24 -5.96 -7.40
CA LYS A 55 6.28 -6.76 -6.63
C LYS A 55 6.21 -6.37 -5.16
N VAL A 56 7.33 -5.97 -4.56
CA VAL A 56 7.37 -5.56 -3.14
C VAL A 56 6.69 -4.21 -2.97
N LEU A 57 6.99 -3.25 -3.86
CA LEU A 57 6.32 -1.96 -3.86
C LEU A 57 4.82 -2.09 -4.13
N ALA A 58 4.42 -2.94 -5.08
CA ALA A 58 3.02 -3.22 -5.37
C ALA A 58 2.30 -3.82 -4.15
N GLU A 59 2.94 -4.72 -3.40
CA GLU A 59 2.38 -5.27 -2.17
C GLU A 59 2.25 -4.20 -1.07
N LEU A 60 3.27 -3.36 -0.87
CA LEU A 60 3.19 -2.23 0.07
C LEU A 60 2.03 -1.29 -0.25
N ILE A 61 1.84 -0.94 -1.54
CA ILE A 61 0.73 -0.09 -1.98
C ILE A 61 -0.62 -0.75 -1.64
N ARG A 62 -0.76 -2.06 -1.85
CA ARG A 62 -1.96 -2.81 -1.48
C ARG A 62 -2.20 -2.81 0.03
N MET A 63 -1.15 -3.01 0.83
CA MET A 63 -1.24 -2.95 2.29
C MET A 63 -1.71 -1.58 2.78
N VAL A 64 -1.19 -0.49 2.19
CA VAL A 64 -1.68 0.88 2.46
C VAL A 64 -3.16 1.03 2.09
N GLY A 65 -3.56 0.51 0.93
CA GLY A 65 -4.95 0.53 0.45
C GLY A 65 -5.95 -0.17 1.38
N THR A 66 -5.50 -1.03 2.30
CA THR A 66 -6.39 -1.63 3.32
C THR A 66 -6.85 -0.64 4.39
N GLY A 67 -6.15 0.49 4.56
CA GLY A 67 -6.41 1.46 5.62
C GLY A 67 -6.06 0.99 7.03
N ARG A 68 -5.39 -0.17 7.19
CA ARG A 68 -5.05 -0.76 8.49
C ARG A 68 -3.62 -0.49 8.95
N VAL A 69 -2.81 0.17 8.12
CA VAL A 69 -1.41 0.49 8.41
C VAL A 69 -1.27 1.93 8.87
N ASN A 70 -0.33 2.19 9.77
CA ASN A 70 0.02 3.55 10.15
C ASN A 70 0.62 4.29 8.94
N GLN A 71 0.14 5.51 8.68
CA GLN A 71 0.56 6.31 7.54
C GLN A 71 2.07 6.61 7.54
N HIS A 72 2.64 7.01 8.67
CA HIS A 72 4.05 7.35 8.78
C HIS A 72 4.93 6.10 8.65
N SER A 73 4.53 4.98 9.26
CA SER A 73 5.23 3.71 9.13
C SER A 73 5.24 3.22 7.67
N ALA A 74 4.11 3.36 6.97
CA ALA A 74 4.02 3.07 5.54
C ALA A 74 4.89 4.00 4.68
N GLN A 75 4.91 5.31 4.99
CA GLN A 75 5.72 6.30 4.30
C GLN A 75 7.22 5.97 4.40
N ALA A 76 7.68 5.57 5.59
CA ALA A 76 9.05 5.15 5.82
C ALA A 76 9.39 3.91 4.97
N ALA A 77 8.56 2.87 5.05
CA ALA A 77 8.74 1.65 4.25
C ALA A 77 8.81 1.94 2.75
N ILE A 78 7.90 2.75 2.22
CA ILE A 78 7.89 3.08 0.78
C ILE A 78 9.18 3.78 0.37
N TRP A 79 9.63 4.82 1.08
CA TRP A 79 10.84 5.57 0.73
C TRP A 79 12.13 4.74 0.79
N THR A 80 12.20 3.72 1.64
CA THR A 80 13.35 2.78 1.59
C THR A 80 13.43 2.02 0.28
N ARG A 81 12.27 1.75 -0.35
CA ARG A 81 12.19 0.95 -1.58
C ARG A 81 12.26 1.80 -2.85
N THR A 82 11.62 2.96 -2.84
CA THR A 82 11.51 3.84 -4.01
C THR A 82 12.69 4.78 -4.17
N ASP A 83 13.24 5.28 -3.06
CA ASP A 83 14.26 6.32 -3.04
C ASP A 83 15.58 5.82 -2.42
N ASN A 84 15.68 4.52 -2.11
CA ASN A 84 16.83 3.87 -1.46
C ASN A 84 17.28 4.55 -0.15
N MET A 85 16.37 5.23 0.55
CA MET A 85 16.69 5.84 1.84
C MET A 85 16.95 4.75 2.89
N SER A 86 18.07 4.83 3.59
CA SER A 86 18.34 3.95 4.72
C SER A 86 17.42 4.26 5.91
N TRP A 87 17.18 3.28 6.77
CA TRP A 87 16.39 3.47 7.99
C TRP A 87 17.02 4.52 8.91
N GLN A 88 18.34 4.64 8.90
CA GLN A 88 19.09 5.64 9.65
C GLN A 88 18.83 7.05 9.11
N GLU A 89 18.85 7.24 7.79
CA GLU A 89 18.51 8.51 7.17
C GLU A 89 17.06 8.91 7.45
N LEU A 90 16.13 7.95 7.41
CA LEU A 90 14.73 8.19 7.76
C LEU A 90 14.57 8.56 9.24
N ALA A 91 15.25 7.87 10.15
CA ALA A 91 15.21 8.20 11.58
C ALA A 91 15.78 9.60 11.88
N ALA A 92 16.77 10.05 11.12
CA ALA A 92 17.36 11.39 11.27
C ALA A 92 16.57 12.48 10.52
N LYS A 93 15.60 12.11 9.67
CA LYS A 93 14.89 13.05 8.82
C LYS A 93 14.00 13.98 9.64
N HIS A 94 14.21 15.28 9.47
CA HIS A 94 13.49 16.32 10.18
C HIS A 94 13.09 17.48 9.26
N VAL A 95 12.08 18.23 9.66
CA VAL A 95 11.75 19.55 9.13
C VAL A 95 12.30 20.59 10.09
N ARG A 96 12.88 21.68 9.55
CA ARG A 96 13.16 22.86 10.34
C ARG A 96 11.86 23.61 10.61
N GLY A 97 11.37 23.51 11.83
CA GLY A 97 10.35 24.44 12.34
C GLY A 97 10.99 25.77 12.73
N ILE A 98 10.14 26.79 12.94
CA ILE A 98 10.58 28.14 13.35
C ILE A 98 11.23 28.13 14.73
N LEU A 99 10.76 27.25 15.64
CA LEU A 99 11.19 27.19 17.04
C LEU A 99 11.70 25.81 17.48
N SER A 100 11.50 24.76 16.67
CA SER A 100 11.88 23.40 17.02
C SER A 100 12.23 22.56 15.79
N VAL A 101 12.97 21.48 16.03
CA VAL A 101 13.22 20.44 15.03
C VAL A 101 12.13 19.39 15.17
N GLU A 102 11.33 19.22 14.12
CA GLU A 102 10.28 18.20 14.09
C GLU A 102 10.75 17.02 13.22
N TYR A 103 10.88 15.86 13.83
CA TYR A 103 11.25 14.63 13.11
C TYR A 103 10.05 14.11 12.31
N TYR A 104 10.29 13.67 11.08
CA TYR A 104 9.26 13.05 10.24
C TYR A 104 8.75 11.72 10.83
N PHE A 105 9.64 10.99 11.50
CA PHE A 105 9.37 9.67 12.03
C PHE A 105 9.87 9.59 13.46
N ASN A 106 9.05 9.03 14.35
CA ASN A 106 9.51 8.59 15.67
C ASN A 106 10.04 7.14 15.58
N SER A 107 10.68 6.67 16.65
CA SER A 107 11.25 5.31 16.70
C SER A 107 10.24 4.20 16.39
N LYS A 108 9.00 4.35 16.87
CA LYS A 108 7.92 3.38 16.63
C LYS A 108 7.56 3.32 15.14
N ASN A 109 7.48 4.46 14.46
CA ASN A 109 7.20 4.51 13.01
C ASN A 109 8.27 3.76 12.20
N ILE A 110 9.54 3.89 12.60
CA ILE A 110 10.65 3.20 11.94
C ILE A 110 10.57 1.68 12.16
N GLN A 111 10.34 1.24 13.40
CA GLN A 111 10.22 -0.19 13.70
C GLN A 111 9.02 -0.83 12.99
N GLU A 112 7.87 -0.17 12.99
CA GLU A 112 6.69 -0.64 12.25
C GLU A 112 6.92 -0.64 10.74
N GLY A 113 7.63 0.38 10.21
CA GLY A 113 8.00 0.42 8.80
C GLY A 113 8.90 -0.75 8.39
N GLN A 114 9.87 -1.12 9.23
CA GLN A 114 10.72 -2.29 9.02
C GLN A 114 9.91 -3.59 9.00
N LEU A 115 8.98 -3.75 9.95
CA LEU A 115 8.08 -4.91 10.00
C LEU A 115 7.17 -4.97 8.76
N LEU A 116 6.65 -3.81 8.32
CA LEU A 116 5.82 -3.72 7.13
C LEU A 116 6.57 -4.15 5.87
N MET A 117 7.82 -3.69 5.73
CA MET A 117 8.70 -4.10 4.63
C MET A 117 8.95 -5.61 4.64
N ALA A 118 9.34 -6.17 5.80
CA ALA A 118 9.59 -7.60 5.93
C ALA A 118 8.34 -8.44 5.61
N THR A 119 7.16 -7.97 6.02
CA THR A 119 5.87 -8.62 5.72
C THR A 119 5.57 -8.60 4.22
N ALA A 120 5.76 -7.45 3.56
CA ALA A 120 5.57 -7.33 2.12
C ALA A 120 6.51 -8.24 1.33
N GLU A 121 7.79 -8.30 1.72
CA GLU A 121 8.75 -9.23 1.12
C GLU A 121 8.35 -10.69 1.34
N GLY A 122 7.87 -11.04 2.54
CA GLY A 122 7.36 -12.37 2.87
C GLY A 122 6.21 -12.79 1.95
N HIS A 123 5.19 -11.94 1.81
CA HIS A 123 4.06 -12.20 0.92
C HIS A 123 4.50 -12.39 -0.54
N VAL A 124 5.47 -11.60 -1.02
CA VAL A 124 5.97 -11.72 -2.39
C VAL A 124 6.69 -13.06 -2.59
N ARG A 125 7.50 -13.49 -1.62
CA ARG A 125 8.21 -14.79 -1.65
C ARG A 125 7.23 -15.96 -1.65
N GLU A 126 6.21 -15.92 -0.81
CA GLU A 126 5.16 -16.95 -0.75
C GLU A 126 4.39 -17.05 -2.07
N LYS A 127 3.94 -15.92 -2.62
CA LYS A 127 3.23 -15.88 -3.92
C LYS A 127 4.09 -16.41 -5.07
N SER A 128 5.40 -16.16 -5.07
CA SER A 128 6.30 -16.77 -6.07
C SER A 128 6.38 -18.29 -5.93
N GLY A 129 6.48 -18.82 -4.71
CA GLY A 129 6.54 -20.27 -4.47
C GLY A 129 5.25 -21.00 -4.83
N GLU A 130 4.08 -20.40 -4.58
CA GLU A 130 2.78 -20.96 -4.97
C GLU A 130 2.60 -21.01 -6.50
N THR A 131 3.06 -19.97 -7.19
CA THR A 131 3.01 -19.91 -8.67
C THR A 131 3.86 -21.02 -9.30
N GLU A 132 5.02 -21.33 -8.71
CA GLU A 132 5.90 -22.42 -9.17
C GLU A 132 5.28 -23.79 -8.91
N LYS A 133 4.69 -23.99 -7.73
CA LYS A 133 4.03 -25.26 -7.35
C LYS A 133 2.77 -25.55 -8.18
N SER A 134 2.03 -24.51 -8.58
CA SER A 134 0.89 -24.65 -9.49
C SER A 134 1.33 -25.04 -10.90
N LYS A 135 2.42 -24.46 -11.43
CA LYS A 135 2.95 -24.80 -12.76
C LYS A 135 3.52 -26.23 -12.83
N SER A 136 4.14 -26.73 -11.76
CA SER A 136 4.63 -28.11 -11.71
C SER A 136 3.50 -29.15 -11.67
N ASN A 137 2.37 -28.82 -11.03
CA ASN A 137 1.21 -29.72 -10.97
C ASN A 137 0.45 -29.80 -12.30
N GLU A 138 0.45 -28.74 -13.11
CA GLU A 138 -0.21 -28.72 -14.41
C GLU A 138 0.61 -29.42 -15.52
N ALA A 139 1.95 -29.41 -15.40
CA ALA A 139 2.85 -30.12 -16.30
C ALA A 139 2.91 -31.64 -16.05
N GLY A 140 2.39 -32.12 -14.92
CA GLY A 140 2.42 -33.52 -14.50
C GLY A 140 1.19 -34.37 -14.85
N SER A 141 0.16 -33.80 -15.47
CA SER A 141 -1.00 -34.58 -15.94
C SER A 141 -0.75 -35.12 -17.35
N PRO A 142 -0.48 -36.43 -17.54
CA PRO A 142 -0.47 -37.01 -18.88
C PRO A 142 -1.89 -36.87 -19.46
N ARG A 143 -2.02 -36.16 -20.59
CA ARG A 143 -3.23 -36.21 -21.40
C ARG A 143 -3.38 -37.64 -21.91
N ILE A 144 -4.21 -38.43 -21.23
CA ILE A 144 -4.68 -39.72 -21.72
C ILE A 144 -5.48 -39.42 -23.00
N ARG A 145 -4.96 -39.88 -24.15
CA ARG A 145 -5.66 -39.96 -25.42
C ARG A 145 -5.95 -41.42 -25.73
#